data_AF-A0A7C3K4X5-F1
#
_entry.id   AF-A0A7C3K4X5-F1
#
_cell.length_a   1.000
_cell.length_b   1.000
_cell.length_c   1.000
_cell.angle_alpha   90.00
_cell.angle_beta   90.00
_cell.angle_gamma   90.00
#
_symmetry.space_group_name_H-M   'P 1'
#
loop_
_entity.id
_entity.type
_entity.pdbx_description
1 polymer ?
#
loop_
_entity_poly.entity_id
_entity_poly.type
_entity_poly.pdbx_seq_one_letter_code
_entity_poly.pdbx_strand_id
1 'polypeptide(L)'
;MMKKVKQTKTKEEKVSRRSFLKTATVAAGAAAVSLGFPAVKRASAQAPITLKMQSTWPAVDIFHEDFVDWAKKVEEMCGGRLKIDLLQAGAVVPAFELLEAVSRGTLDGGHGVVAYWFGRNRAASLFGTGPCFGLDADGMLAWIHYGGGQELYNELIQKILKMNVVSFFHGPMPTQPLGWFKTEIKKPEDLKDLRFRTVGLSASLFMEMGAAVKILPGGEIIPAMERGVLDAAEFNNTSSDKLLGFPDVRKICMAQSYHQAGEHFEILFNKTKFESLPKDIQKIIQYACM
;
A
#
# COMPACT_ATOMS: atom_id res chain seq x y z
N MET A 1 -37.37 -71.79 9.36
CA MET A 1 -36.51 -70.67 9.81
C MET A 1 -35.21 -70.72 9.01
N MET A 2 -34.65 -69.56 8.65
CA MET A 2 -33.40 -69.30 7.90
C MET A 2 -33.49 -69.24 6.35
N LYS A 3 -33.76 -68.02 5.86
CA LYS A 3 -33.38 -67.50 4.53
C LYS A 3 -31.88 -67.15 4.53
N LYS A 4 -31.12 -67.51 3.48
CA LYS A 4 -29.87 -66.81 3.05
C LYS A 4 -29.76 -66.87 1.50
N VAL A 5 -30.16 -65.80 0.81
CA VAL A 5 -29.32 -64.78 0.13
C VAL A 5 -28.51 -65.34 -1.05
N LYS A 6 -28.99 -65.10 -2.28
CA LYS A 6 -28.23 -65.22 -3.54
C LYS A 6 -27.28 -64.02 -3.66
N GLN A 7 -25.98 -64.27 -3.77
CA GLN A 7 -25.00 -63.26 -4.20
C GLN A 7 -25.17 -62.99 -5.70
N THR A 8 -25.53 -61.76 -6.06
CA THR A 8 -25.49 -61.27 -7.43
C THR A 8 -24.08 -60.76 -7.70
N LYS A 9 -23.34 -61.38 -8.63
CA LYS A 9 -22.07 -60.86 -9.13
C LYS A 9 -22.35 -59.64 -10.02
N THR A 10 -22.00 -58.45 -9.55
CA THR A 10 -21.94 -57.24 -10.39
C THR A 10 -20.69 -57.32 -11.26
N LYS A 11 -20.87 -57.33 -12.59
CA LYS A 11 -19.78 -57.09 -13.55
C LYS A 11 -19.49 -55.58 -13.53
N GLU A 12 -18.30 -55.19 -13.11
CA GLU A 12 -17.77 -53.84 -13.39
C GLU A 12 -17.41 -53.75 -14.87
N GLU A 13 -18.18 -52.98 -15.65
CA GLU A 13 -17.73 -52.53 -16.97
C GLU A 13 -16.78 -51.33 -16.80
N LYS A 14 -15.48 -51.58 -16.98
CA LYS A 14 -14.48 -50.51 -17.12
C LYS A 14 -14.76 -49.71 -18.40
N VAL A 15 -15.39 -48.55 -18.25
CA VAL A 15 -15.54 -47.59 -19.34
C VAL A 15 -14.18 -47.00 -19.69
N SER A 16 -13.64 -47.41 -20.84
CA SER A 16 -12.39 -46.89 -21.39
C SER A 16 -12.62 -45.52 -22.04
N ARG A 17 -11.86 -44.50 -21.61
CA ARG A 17 -11.88 -43.13 -22.17
C ARG A 17 -11.69 -43.04 -23.70
N ARG A 18 -11.23 -44.12 -24.35
CA ARG A 18 -11.07 -44.19 -25.82
C ARG A 18 -12.35 -44.59 -26.57
N SER A 19 -13.37 -45.14 -25.91
CA SER A 19 -14.65 -45.44 -26.59
C SER A 19 -15.47 -44.17 -26.86
N PHE A 20 -15.35 -43.15 -26.00
CA PHE A 20 -16.07 -41.89 -26.13
C PHE A 20 -15.68 -41.09 -27.38
N LEU A 21 -14.42 -41.19 -27.81
CA LEU A 21 -13.90 -40.48 -28.99
C LEU A 21 -14.23 -41.19 -30.32
N LYS A 22 -14.56 -42.48 -30.29
CA LYS A 22 -14.91 -43.23 -31.51
C LYS A 22 -16.40 -43.15 -31.86
N THR A 23 -17.27 -42.85 -30.89
CA THR A 23 -18.71 -42.67 -31.15
C THR A 23 -19.02 -41.31 -31.81
N ALA A 24 -18.07 -40.38 -31.88
CA ALA A 24 -18.26 -39.06 -32.47
C ALA A 24 -18.08 -39.00 -34.00
N THR A 25 -17.70 -40.10 -34.66
CA THR A 25 -17.33 -40.07 -36.11
C THR A 25 -18.21 -40.90 -37.03
N VAL A 26 -19.28 -41.54 -36.55
CA VAL A 26 -20.23 -42.29 -37.40
C VAL A 26 -21.67 -41.93 -37.07
N ALA A 27 -22.08 -40.72 -37.48
CA ALA A 27 -23.49 -40.35 -37.67
C ALA A 27 -23.57 -39.15 -38.63
N ALA A 28 -23.15 -39.36 -39.87
CA ALA A 28 -23.51 -38.47 -40.97
C ALA A 28 -24.98 -38.72 -41.31
N GLY A 29 -25.90 -37.93 -40.75
CA GLY A 29 -27.33 -38.05 -41.02
C GLY A 29 -28.20 -37.12 -40.17
N ALA A 30 -28.47 -35.93 -40.71
CA ALA A 30 -29.65 -35.09 -40.43
C ALA A 30 -30.11 -34.93 -38.97
N ALA A 31 -29.38 -34.14 -38.17
CA ALA A 31 -29.94 -33.24 -37.16
C ALA A 31 -28.81 -32.35 -36.63
N ALA A 32 -28.68 -31.13 -37.17
CA ALA A 32 -27.82 -30.12 -36.58
C ALA A 32 -28.48 -29.61 -35.29
N VAL A 33 -28.41 -30.42 -34.22
CA VAL A 33 -28.56 -29.92 -32.86
C VAL A 33 -27.32 -29.07 -32.61
N SER A 34 -27.51 -27.76 -32.64
CA SER A 34 -26.57 -26.80 -32.09
C SER A 34 -26.36 -27.12 -30.61
N LEU A 35 -25.43 -28.04 -30.33
CA LEU A 35 -24.83 -28.17 -29.01
C LEU A 35 -24.20 -26.81 -28.73
N GLY A 36 -24.94 -26.01 -27.98
CA GLY A 36 -24.50 -24.74 -27.42
C GLY A 36 -23.30 -25.01 -26.53
N PHE A 37 -22.12 -25.04 -27.14
CA PHE A 37 -20.93 -24.64 -26.42
C PHE A 37 -21.27 -23.26 -25.85
N PRO A 38 -21.14 -23.04 -24.53
CA PRO A 38 -21.19 -21.68 -24.02
C PRO A 38 -20.15 -20.94 -24.81
N ALA A 39 -20.60 -19.99 -25.64
CA ALA A 39 -19.71 -19.03 -26.25
C ALA A 39 -18.93 -18.44 -25.09
N VAL A 40 -17.67 -18.85 -24.96
CA VAL A 40 -16.70 -18.10 -24.18
C VAL A 40 -16.76 -16.75 -24.85
N LYS A 41 -17.53 -15.83 -24.26
CA LYS A 41 -17.49 -14.43 -24.64
C LYS A 41 -16.03 -14.09 -24.49
N ARG A 42 -15.30 -14.08 -25.60
CA ARG A 42 -14.03 -13.36 -25.68
C ARG A 42 -14.43 -11.99 -25.21
N ALA A 43 -14.01 -11.65 -23.99
CA ALA A 43 -14.18 -10.31 -23.46
C ALA A 43 -13.77 -9.40 -24.61
N SER A 44 -14.70 -8.57 -25.09
CA SER A 44 -14.36 -7.59 -26.11
C SER A 44 -13.10 -6.89 -25.63
N ALA A 45 -12.13 -6.67 -26.52
CA ALA A 45 -10.90 -5.93 -26.24
C ALA A 45 -11.25 -4.47 -25.93
N GLN A 46 -11.90 -4.25 -24.80
CA GLN A 46 -12.21 -2.96 -24.26
C GLN A 46 -10.90 -2.42 -23.72
N ALA A 47 -10.58 -1.18 -24.10
CA ALA A 47 -9.34 -0.55 -23.64
C ALA A 47 -9.27 -0.66 -22.11
N PRO A 48 -8.07 -0.94 -21.54
CA PRO A 48 -7.92 -1.07 -20.11
C PRO A 48 -8.39 0.20 -19.40
N ILE A 49 -9.06 0.02 -18.26
CA ILE A 49 -9.32 1.14 -17.35
C ILE A 49 -7.95 1.64 -16.90
N THR A 50 -7.65 2.91 -17.14
CA THR A 50 -6.40 3.52 -16.68
C THR A 50 -6.65 4.30 -15.40
N LEU A 51 -5.82 4.08 -14.38
CA LEU A 51 -5.74 4.86 -13.15
C LEU A 51 -4.44 5.65 -13.14
N LYS A 52 -4.53 6.97 -13.01
CA LYS A 52 -3.35 7.83 -12.82
C LYS A 52 -3.08 8.00 -11.34
N MET A 53 -1.94 7.53 -10.85
CA MET A 53 -1.60 7.56 -9.43
C MET A 53 -0.21 8.13 -9.18
N GLN A 54 0.02 8.67 -8.00
CA GLN A 54 1.32 9.25 -7.62
C GLN A 54 1.76 8.79 -6.23
N SER A 55 3.05 8.48 -6.04
CA SER A 55 3.63 8.27 -4.71
C SER A 55 4.03 9.58 -4.01
N THR A 56 4.22 9.52 -2.70
CA THR A 56 4.93 10.57 -1.93
C THR A 56 6.45 10.39 -1.92
N TRP A 57 6.94 9.31 -2.53
CA TRP A 57 8.34 8.86 -2.52
C TRP A 57 9.15 9.43 -3.70
N PRO A 58 10.43 9.80 -3.48
CA PRO A 58 11.38 10.05 -4.56
C PRO A 58 11.52 8.83 -5.48
N ALA A 59 11.82 9.05 -6.77
CA ALA A 59 11.89 7.97 -7.76
C ALA A 59 12.94 6.89 -7.45
N VAL A 60 14.04 7.29 -6.80
CA VAL A 60 15.16 6.40 -6.44
C VAL A 60 14.90 5.58 -5.19
N ASP A 61 13.80 5.87 -4.47
CA ASP A 61 13.53 5.28 -3.18
C ASP A 61 12.82 3.92 -3.30
N ILE A 62 13.15 3.00 -2.39
CA ILE A 62 12.58 1.64 -2.38
C ILE A 62 11.06 1.62 -2.24
N PHE A 63 10.43 2.64 -1.63
CA PHE A 63 8.98 2.67 -1.50
C PHE A 63 8.27 3.12 -2.78
N HIS A 64 8.99 3.78 -3.70
CA HIS A 64 8.50 3.98 -5.06
C HIS A 64 8.56 2.67 -5.85
N GLU A 65 9.66 1.92 -5.71
CA GLU A 65 9.81 0.58 -6.31
C GLU A 65 8.72 -0.38 -5.82
N ASP A 66 8.46 -0.43 -4.51
CA ASP A 66 7.36 -1.23 -3.91
C ASP A 66 6.00 -0.87 -4.53
N PHE A 67 5.75 0.42 -4.79
CA PHE A 67 4.50 0.84 -5.43
C PHE A 67 4.40 0.35 -6.88
N VAL A 68 5.51 0.37 -7.62
CA VAL A 68 5.60 -0.17 -8.99
C VAL A 68 5.33 -1.67 -9.01
N ASP A 69 5.92 -2.41 -8.07
CA ASP A 69 5.69 -3.84 -7.93
C ASP A 69 4.23 -4.16 -7.57
N TRP A 70 3.64 -3.40 -6.64
CA TRP A 70 2.21 -3.51 -6.33
C TRP A 70 1.34 -3.25 -7.56
N ALA A 71 1.62 -2.20 -8.33
CA ALA A 71 0.83 -1.88 -9.52
C ALA A 71 0.90 -3.00 -10.56
N LYS A 72 2.11 -3.53 -10.81
CA LYS A 72 2.31 -4.67 -11.71
C LYS A 72 1.52 -5.90 -11.25
N LYS A 73 1.59 -6.25 -9.96
CA LYS A 73 0.81 -7.35 -9.36
C LYS A 73 -0.70 -7.17 -9.61
N VAL A 74 -1.23 -5.96 -9.41
CA VAL A 74 -2.66 -5.67 -9.64
C VAL A 74 -3.02 -5.78 -11.12
N GLU A 75 -2.22 -5.24 -12.04
CA GLU A 75 -2.45 -5.31 -13.48
C GLU A 75 -2.48 -6.77 -13.98
N GLU A 76 -1.53 -7.59 -13.51
CA GLU A 76 -1.45 -9.03 -13.81
C GLU A 76 -2.68 -9.78 -13.30
N MET A 77 -3.08 -9.55 -12.05
CA MET A 77 -4.31 -10.14 -11.47
C MET A 77 -5.58 -9.71 -12.20
N CYS A 78 -5.58 -8.50 -12.76
CA CYS A 78 -6.69 -7.96 -13.54
C CYS A 78 -6.74 -8.50 -14.98
N GLY A 79 -5.72 -9.25 -15.42
CA GLY A 79 -5.65 -9.81 -16.77
C GLY A 79 -5.64 -8.74 -17.86
N GLY A 80 -4.98 -7.60 -17.60
CA GLY A 80 -4.88 -6.49 -18.54
C GLY A 80 -6.14 -5.61 -18.65
N ARG A 81 -7.13 -5.78 -17.78
CA ARG A 81 -8.34 -4.93 -17.72
C ARG A 81 -8.13 -3.62 -16.99
N LEU A 82 -7.08 -3.55 -16.18
CA LEU A 82 -6.66 -2.36 -15.45
C LEU A 82 -5.22 -2.04 -15.88
N LYS A 83 -4.95 -0.76 -16.05
CA LYS A 83 -3.61 -0.18 -16.18
C LYS A 83 -3.44 0.89 -15.11
N ILE A 84 -2.28 0.93 -14.48
CA ILE A 84 -1.93 1.88 -13.44
C ILE A 84 -0.74 2.70 -13.94
N ASP A 85 -0.99 3.97 -14.24
CA ASP A 85 0.02 4.95 -14.62
C ASP A 85 0.59 5.60 -13.35
N LEU A 86 1.72 5.05 -12.88
CA LEU A 86 2.38 5.49 -11.66
C LEU A 86 3.37 6.61 -11.89
N LEU A 87 3.32 7.59 -11.00
CA LEU A 87 4.19 8.75 -11.00
C LEU A 87 4.91 8.88 -9.66
N GLN A 88 6.16 9.35 -9.71
CA GLN A 88 6.96 9.69 -8.53
C GLN A 88 6.45 10.97 -7.84
N ALA A 89 6.95 11.23 -6.63
CA ALA A 89 6.64 12.47 -5.91
C ALA A 89 6.92 13.74 -6.74
N GLY A 90 6.00 14.69 -6.70
CA GLY A 90 6.15 15.99 -7.36
C GLY A 90 5.84 16.01 -8.86
N ALA A 91 5.51 14.86 -9.47
CA ALA A 91 5.21 14.79 -10.90
C ALA A 91 3.90 15.50 -11.29
N VAL A 92 2.89 15.46 -10.41
CA VAL A 92 1.61 16.17 -10.57
C VAL A 92 1.40 17.16 -9.43
N VAL A 93 1.61 16.71 -8.18
CA VAL A 93 1.50 17.55 -6.99
C VAL A 93 2.64 17.27 -6.00
N PRO A 94 3.02 18.26 -5.16
CA PRO A 94 3.91 18.03 -4.03
C PRO A 94 3.42 16.88 -3.13
N ALA A 95 4.34 16.20 -2.44
CA ALA A 95 4.01 14.99 -1.66
C ALA A 95 2.93 15.23 -0.58
N PHE A 96 2.98 16.38 0.10
CA PHE A 96 1.98 16.72 1.14
C PHE A 96 0.60 17.14 0.58
N GLU A 97 0.48 17.32 -0.74
CA GLU A 97 -0.78 17.65 -1.41
C GLU A 97 -1.49 16.43 -2.01
N LEU A 98 -0.88 15.23 -1.95
CA LEU A 98 -1.41 14.02 -2.57
C LEU A 98 -2.83 13.69 -2.09
N LEU A 99 -3.11 13.75 -0.78
CA LEU A 99 -4.45 13.48 -0.24
C LEU A 99 -5.52 14.41 -0.86
N GLU A 100 -5.20 15.69 -1.03
CA GLU A 100 -6.11 16.67 -1.63
C GLU A 100 -6.33 16.39 -3.12
N ALA A 101 -5.25 16.10 -3.84
CA ALA A 101 -5.29 15.80 -5.27
C ALA A 101 -6.12 14.54 -5.56
N VAL A 102 -5.99 13.51 -4.73
CA VAL A 102 -6.79 12.29 -4.81
C VAL A 102 -8.25 12.58 -4.44
N SER A 103 -8.51 13.32 -3.36
CA SER A 103 -9.87 13.71 -2.95
C SER A 103 -10.63 14.46 -4.06
N ARG A 104 -9.94 15.39 -4.76
CA ARG A 104 -10.51 16.16 -5.88
C ARG A 104 -10.62 15.40 -7.19
N GLY A 105 -9.97 14.23 -7.30
CA GLY A 105 -9.92 13.45 -8.54
C GLY A 105 -8.93 13.98 -9.58
N THR A 106 -7.99 14.85 -9.18
CA THR A 106 -6.83 15.21 -10.02
C THR A 106 -5.92 14.00 -10.25
N LEU A 107 -5.82 13.15 -9.23
CA LEU A 107 -5.22 11.81 -9.30
C LEU A 107 -6.31 10.80 -8.94
N ASP A 108 -6.31 9.63 -9.58
CA ASP A 108 -7.23 8.54 -9.26
C ASP A 108 -6.85 7.84 -7.95
N GLY A 109 -5.57 7.94 -7.54
CA GLY A 109 -5.05 7.42 -6.30
C GLY A 109 -3.59 7.77 -6.04
N GLY A 110 -3.00 7.15 -5.03
CA GLY A 110 -1.60 7.34 -4.66
C GLY A 110 -1.11 6.38 -3.60
N HIS A 111 0.15 6.52 -3.24
CA HIS A 111 0.83 5.72 -2.21
C HIS A 111 1.65 6.64 -1.30
N GLY A 112 1.62 6.42 0.00
CA GLY A 112 2.42 7.19 0.95
C GLY A 112 2.17 6.82 2.40
N VAL A 113 2.48 7.76 3.29
CA VAL A 113 2.35 7.61 4.74
C VAL A 113 1.30 8.54 5.32
N VAL A 114 0.49 8.01 6.23
CA VAL A 114 -0.59 8.77 6.86
C VAL A 114 -0.06 9.92 7.73
N ALA A 115 1.17 9.81 8.24
CA ALA A 115 1.82 10.86 9.01
C ALA A 115 1.95 12.20 8.25
N TYR A 116 1.93 12.18 6.91
CA TYR A 116 1.96 13.40 6.10
C TYR A 116 0.66 14.22 6.19
N TRP A 117 -0.45 13.60 6.62
CA TRP A 117 -1.73 14.30 6.83
C TRP A 117 -1.83 14.93 8.23
N PHE A 118 -0.76 14.88 9.02
CA PHE A 118 -0.71 15.49 10.36
C PHE A 118 -1.14 16.96 10.37
N GLY A 119 -0.72 17.74 9.35
CA GLY A 119 -1.11 19.15 9.21
C GLY A 119 -2.61 19.36 8.92
N ARG A 120 -3.32 18.34 8.44
CA ARG A 120 -4.79 18.34 8.28
C ARG A 120 -5.47 17.97 9.58
N ASN A 121 -5.05 16.88 10.21
CA ASN A 121 -5.51 16.46 11.53
C ASN A 121 -4.44 15.61 12.22
N ARG A 122 -4.08 15.98 13.45
CA ARG A 122 -3.06 15.30 14.24
C ARG A 122 -3.38 13.81 14.49
N ALA A 123 -4.66 13.45 14.51
CA ALA A 123 -5.11 12.06 14.65
C ALA A 123 -4.67 11.16 13.49
N ALA A 124 -4.35 11.73 12.32
CA ALA A 124 -3.84 10.95 11.20
C ALA A 124 -2.56 10.18 11.58
N SER A 125 -1.67 10.81 12.35
CA SER A 125 -0.45 10.15 12.82
C SER A 125 -0.71 8.92 13.69
N LEU A 126 -1.89 8.78 14.31
CA LEU A 126 -2.23 7.57 15.07
C LEU A 126 -2.30 6.31 14.20
N PHE A 127 -2.47 6.46 12.89
CA PHE A 127 -2.57 5.33 11.93
C PHE A 127 -1.31 5.12 11.10
N GLY A 128 -0.32 6.01 11.21
CA GLY A 128 0.97 5.89 10.51
C GLY A 128 2.09 5.72 11.51
N THR A 129 2.45 6.78 12.21
CA THR A 129 3.60 6.83 13.14
C THR A 129 3.14 7.23 14.54
N GLY A 130 2.20 6.46 15.09
CA GLY A 130 1.56 6.75 16.37
C GLY A 130 2.50 6.57 17.58
N PRO A 131 2.13 7.08 18.77
CA PRO A 131 2.87 6.80 19.99
C PRO A 131 2.92 5.30 20.30
N CYS A 132 4.01 4.85 20.93
CA CYS A 132 4.20 3.44 21.28
C CYS A 132 3.31 3.04 22.46
N PHE A 133 2.13 2.50 22.19
CA PHE A 133 1.23 1.96 23.22
C PHE A 133 1.33 0.43 23.38
N GLY A 134 2.43 -0.17 22.93
CA GLY A 134 2.74 -1.60 23.12
C GLY A 134 2.42 -2.52 21.93
N LEU A 135 1.85 -1.99 20.84
CA LEU A 135 1.79 -2.71 19.56
C LEU A 135 3.04 -2.42 18.74
N ASP A 136 3.59 -3.46 18.11
CA ASP A 136 4.59 -3.33 17.04
C ASP A 136 3.89 -3.06 15.69
N ALA A 137 4.68 -2.96 14.61
CA ALA A 137 4.17 -2.64 13.29
C ALA A 137 3.15 -3.68 12.80
N ASP A 138 3.42 -4.97 12.98
CA ASP A 138 2.49 -6.03 12.60
C ASP A 138 1.21 -5.99 13.43
N GLY A 139 1.31 -5.82 14.75
CA GLY A 139 0.17 -5.72 15.65
C GLY A 139 -0.74 -4.54 15.33
N MET A 140 -0.16 -3.39 14.97
CA MET A 140 -0.92 -2.22 14.55
C MET A 140 -1.62 -2.45 13.20
N LEU A 141 -0.96 -3.08 12.22
CA LEU A 141 -1.57 -3.42 10.94
C LEU A 141 -2.70 -4.45 11.11
N ALA A 142 -2.51 -5.44 11.99
CA ALA A 142 -3.55 -6.40 12.37
C ALA A 142 -4.75 -5.69 13.02
N TRP A 143 -4.53 -4.70 13.88
CA TRP A 143 -5.61 -3.89 14.45
C TRP A 143 -6.35 -3.08 13.37
N ILE A 144 -5.64 -2.54 12.38
CA ILE A 144 -6.26 -1.85 11.25
C ILE A 144 -7.19 -2.79 10.48
N HIS A 145 -6.74 -4.00 10.16
CA HIS A 145 -7.51 -4.95 9.34
C HIS A 145 -8.61 -5.71 10.09
N TYR A 146 -8.41 -5.99 11.38
CA TYR A 146 -9.27 -6.92 12.14
C TYR A 146 -9.81 -6.34 13.46
N GLY A 147 -9.24 -5.22 13.93
CA GLY A 147 -9.50 -4.65 15.26
C GLY A 147 -10.30 -3.34 15.26
N GLY A 148 -10.84 -2.92 14.12
CA GLY A 148 -11.64 -1.69 13.99
C GLY A 148 -10.85 -0.45 13.54
N GLY A 149 -9.55 -0.57 13.28
CA GLY A 149 -8.72 0.58 12.90
C GLY A 149 -9.08 1.16 11.53
N GLN A 150 -9.44 0.33 10.55
CA GLN A 150 -9.88 0.81 9.23
C GLN A 150 -11.16 1.65 9.33
N GLU A 151 -12.12 1.29 10.18
CA GLU A 151 -13.36 2.03 10.39
C GLU A 151 -13.09 3.41 10.99
N LEU A 152 -12.19 3.49 11.99
CA LEU A 152 -11.77 4.74 12.60
C LEU A 152 -11.01 5.63 11.62
N TYR A 153 -10.15 5.04 10.78
CA TYR A 153 -9.46 5.80 9.75
C TYR A 153 -10.42 6.33 8.68
N ASN A 154 -11.37 5.51 8.24
CA ASN A 154 -12.41 5.93 7.32
C ASN A 154 -13.28 7.06 7.91
N GLU A 155 -13.60 7.01 9.21
CA GLU A 155 -14.27 8.10 9.92
C GLU A 155 -13.44 9.39 9.89
N LEU A 156 -12.15 9.31 10.20
CA LEU A 156 -11.24 10.45 10.15
C LEU A 156 -11.20 11.08 8.75
N ILE A 157 -10.97 10.27 7.73
CA ILE A 157 -10.80 10.75 6.35
C ILE A 157 -12.13 11.27 5.77
N GLN A 158 -13.22 10.51 5.89
CA GLN A 158 -14.46 10.80 5.15
C GLN A 158 -15.44 11.67 5.92
N LYS A 159 -15.53 11.52 7.25
CA LYS A 159 -16.51 12.27 8.06
C LYS A 159 -15.91 13.52 8.68
N ILE A 160 -14.72 13.40 9.27
CA ILE A 160 -14.06 14.51 9.97
C ILE A 160 -13.37 15.44 8.97
N LEU A 161 -12.49 14.90 8.13
CA LEU A 161 -11.76 15.66 7.13
C LEU A 161 -12.55 15.92 5.84
N LYS A 162 -13.69 15.23 5.66
CA LYS A 162 -14.59 15.37 4.50
C LYS A 162 -13.89 15.13 3.15
N MET A 163 -12.91 14.23 3.14
CA MET A 163 -12.17 13.86 1.94
C MET A 163 -12.89 12.73 1.20
N ASN A 164 -12.97 12.84 -0.12
CA ASN A 164 -13.56 11.82 -0.99
C ASN A 164 -12.53 10.71 -1.29
N VAL A 165 -12.05 10.04 -0.24
CA VAL A 165 -10.93 9.10 -0.30
C VAL A 165 -11.28 7.79 0.40
N VAL A 166 -10.83 6.68 -0.19
CA VAL A 166 -10.76 5.37 0.46
C VAL A 166 -9.31 4.90 0.44
N SER A 167 -8.84 4.35 1.55
CA SER A 167 -7.45 3.90 1.69
C SER A 167 -7.38 2.47 2.18
N PHE A 168 -6.33 1.78 1.76
CA PHE A 168 -5.98 0.43 2.22
C PHE A 168 -4.54 0.44 2.74
N PHE A 169 -4.38 -0.03 3.97
CA PHE A 169 -3.08 -0.06 4.63
C PHE A 169 -2.27 -1.30 4.26
N HIS A 170 -0.94 -1.14 4.27
CA HIS A 170 0.02 -2.22 4.06
C HIS A 170 1.39 -1.85 4.64
N GLY A 171 2.36 -2.75 4.50
CA GLY A 171 3.76 -2.48 4.78
C GLY A 171 4.03 -2.18 6.25
N PRO A 172 4.00 -3.20 7.14
CA PRO A 172 4.37 -3.01 8.53
C PRO A 172 5.87 -2.71 8.60
N MET A 173 6.23 -1.44 8.77
CA MET A 173 7.60 -1.01 8.91
C MET A 173 7.99 -1.05 10.39
N PRO A 174 9.04 -1.79 10.78
CA PRO A 174 9.48 -1.85 12.16
C PRO A 174 10.06 -0.51 12.61
N THR A 175 10.51 -0.47 13.87
CA THR A 175 11.11 0.72 14.47
C THR A 175 12.16 1.38 13.59
N GLN A 176 11.98 2.68 13.36
CA GLN A 176 12.87 3.48 12.53
C GLN A 176 14.09 3.96 13.33
N PRO A 177 15.23 4.22 12.64
CA PRO A 177 16.33 4.95 13.24
C PRO A 177 15.86 6.31 13.76
N LEU A 178 16.47 6.79 14.84
CA LEU A 178 16.32 8.20 15.24
C LEU A 178 16.84 9.14 14.14
N GLY A 179 17.68 8.61 13.24
CA GLY A 179 18.08 9.25 12.00
C GLY A 179 19.58 9.44 11.91
N TRP A 180 19.98 10.37 11.04
CA TRP A 180 21.36 10.67 10.71
C TRP A 180 21.74 12.06 11.21
N PHE A 181 22.82 12.12 11.98
CA PHE A 181 23.19 13.28 12.78
C PHE A 181 24.57 13.83 12.43
N LYS A 182 24.71 15.15 12.60
CA LYS A 182 26.01 15.83 12.52
C LYS A 182 26.88 15.51 13.74
N THR A 183 26.24 15.44 14.91
CA THR A 183 26.86 15.13 16.20
C THR A 183 25.99 14.12 16.94
N GLU A 184 26.62 13.20 17.65
CA GLU A 184 25.93 12.19 18.45
C GLU A 184 25.05 12.82 19.53
N ILE A 185 23.85 12.28 19.74
CA ILE A 185 22.92 12.69 20.80
C ILE A 185 23.11 11.74 21.99
N LYS A 186 23.59 12.26 23.12
CA LYS A 186 23.93 11.46 24.32
C LYS A 186 22.99 11.73 25.49
N LYS A 187 22.37 12.90 25.51
CA LYS A 187 21.48 13.36 26.58
C LYS A 187 20.38 14.27 26.02
N PRO A 188 19.26 14.44 26.73
CA PRO A 188 18.15 15.26 26.25
C PRO A 188 18.53 16.70 25.87
N GLU A 189 19.50 17.30 26.58
CA GLU A 189 19.95 18.67 26.31
C GLU A 189 20.59 18.83 24.93
N ASP A 190 21.10 17.75 24.33
CA ASP A 190 21.70 17.76 22.99
C ASP A 190 20.63 17.95 21.89
N LEU A 191 19.34 17.80 22.21
CA LEU A 191 18.24 18.08 21.31
C LEU A 191 17.88 19.56 21.26
N LYS A 192 18.31 20.35 22.25
CA LYS A 192 17.97 21.77 22.31
C LYS A 192 18.54 22.51 21.10
N ASP A 193 17.68 23.27 20.42
CA ASP A 193 17.97 24.03 19.20
C ASP A 193 18.45 23.16 18.01
N LEU A 194 18.43 21.83 18.13
CA LEU A 194 18.80 20.90 17.06
C LEU A 194 17.84 21.07 15.88
N ARG A 195 18.36 21.42 14.71
CA ARG A 195 17.54 21.55 13.50
C ARG A 195 17.26 20.18 12.92
N PHE A 196 16.16 19.58 13.36
CA PHE A 196 15.84 18.18 13.09
C PHE A 196 14.67 18.06 12.10
N ARG A 197 14.75 17.14 11.15
CA ARG A 197 13.60 16.78 10.32
C ARG A 197 12.96 15.50 10.84
N THR A 198 11.68 15.61 11.16
CA THR A 198 10.79 14.47 11.44
C THR A 198 9.36 14.81 11.02
N VAL A 199 8.45 13.83 11.05
CA VAL A 199 7.04 13.99 10.65
C VAL A 199 6.06 13.54 11.73
N GLY A 200 4.78 13.82 11.52
CA GLY A 200 3.71 13.35 12.39
C GLY A 200 3.77 13.90 13.82
N LEU A 201 3.28 13.10 14.77
CA LEU A 201 3.29 13.45 16.20
C LEU A 201 4.69 13.63 16.76
N SER A 202 5.69 12.95 16.20
CA SER A 202 7.10 13.09 16.57
C SER A 202 7.59 14.52 16.39
N ALA A 203 7.07 15.26 15.40
CA ALA A 203 7.39 16.67 15.25
C ALA A 203 7.00 17.50 16.48
N SER A 204 5.82 17.25 17.07
CA SER A 204 5.41 17.92 18.30
C SER A 204 6.25 17.49 19.50
N LEU A 205 6.53 16.19 19.61
CA LEU A 205 7.38 15.66 20.68
C LEU A 205 8.75 16.32 20.70
N PHE A 206 9.45 16.36 19.56
CA PHE A 206 10.79 16.96 19.51
C PHE A 206 10.78 18.48 19.67
N MET A 207 9.73 19.17 19.21
CA MET A 207 9.55 20.60 19.53
C MET A 207 9.40 20.84 21.03
N GLU A 208 8.61 20.01 21.73
CA GLU A 208 8.48 20.09 23.20
C GLU A 208 9.80 19.76 23.92
N MET A 209 10.62 18.89 23.34
CA MET A 209 11.99 18.60 23.82
C MET A 209 13.01 19.70 23.47
N GLY A 210 12.60 20.77 22.78
CA GLY A 210 13.44 21.94 22.48
C GLY A 210 14.15 21.92 21.13
N ALA A 211 13.88 20.93 20.26
CA ALA A 211 14.45 20.88 18.92
C ALA A 211 13.75 21.87 17.97
N ALA A 212 14.49 22.40 17.00
CA ALA A 212 13.97 23.23 15.92
C ALA A 212 13.50 22.35 14.75
N VAL A 213 12.30 21.75 14.88
CA VAL A 213 11.79 20.77 13.91
C VAL A 213 11.38 21.43 12.59
N LYS A 214 11.75 20.81 11.47
CA LYS A 214 11.23 21.14 10.12
C LYS A 214 10.59 19.92 9.48
N ILE A 215 9.39 20.10 8.93
CA ILE A 215 8.67 19.05 8.20
C ILE A 215 8.95 19.24 6.72
N LEU A 216 9.66 18.28 6.11
CA LEU A 216 10.02 18.28 4.69
C LEU A 216 9.68 16.92 4.05
N PRO A 217 9.27 16.89 2.77
CA PRO A 217 9.13 15.65 2.02
C PRO A 217 10.50 15.03 1.71
N GLY A 218 10.52 13.72 1.42
CA GLY A 218 11.77 12.95 1.24
C GLY A 218 12.79 13.59 0.29
N GLY A 219 12.34 14.09 -0.86
CA GLY A 219 13.21 14.69 -1.88
C GLY A 219 13.90 16.00 -1.46
N GLU A 220 13.48 16.62 -0.36
CA GLU A 220 14.04 17.89 0.13
C GLU A 220 15.01 17.73 1.30
N ILE A 221 15.06 16.55 1.92
CA ILE A 221 15.82 16.32 3.16
C ILE A 221 17.32 16.48 2.91
N ILE A 222 17.85 15.75 1.93
CA ILE A 222 19.29 15.73 1.62
C ILE A 222 19.79 17.11 1.20
N PRO A 223 19.15 17.82 0.25
CA PRO A 223 19.55 19.19 -0.07
C PRO A 223 19.47 20.15 1.13
N ALA A 224 18.52 19.97 2.05
CA ALA A 224 18.43 20.78 3.26
C ALA A 224 19.57 20.48 4.25
N MET A 225 20.01 19.23 4.35
CA MET A 225 21.15 18.84 5.18
C MET A 225 22.48 19.35 4.62
N GLU A 226 22.66 19.33 3.29
CA GLU A 226 23.86 19.85 2.62
C GLU A 226 24.00 21.37 2.78
N ARG A 227 22.90 22.11 2.62
CA ARG A 227 22.85 23.56 2.83
C ARG A 227 22.96 23.96 4.31
N GLY A 228 23.08 22.99 5.22
CA GLY A 228 23.14 23.24 6.65
C GLY A 228 21.86 23.83 7.21
N VAL A 229 20.70 23.61 6.56
CA VAL A 229 19.37 23.97 7.05
C VAL A 229 18.92 23.00 8.14
N LEU A 230 19.37 21.74 8.05
CA LEU A 230 19.16 20.66 9.02
C LEU A 230 20.50 20.16 9.58
N ASP A 231 20.54 19.95 10.88
CA ASP A 231 21.65 19.27 11.57
C ASP A 231 21.49 17.75 11.51
N ALA A 232 20.25 17.29 11.57
CA ALA A 232 19.89 15.88 11.56
C ALA A 232 18.53 15.65 10.88
N ALA A 233 18.31 14.41 10.43
CA ALA A 233 17.03 14.00 9.86
C ALA A 233 16.85 12.48 9.94
N GLU A 234 15.61 12.05 10.08
CA GLU A 234 15.17 10.68 9.80
C GLU A 234 14.39 10.61 8.48
N PHE A 235 14.24 9.39 7.94
CA PHE A 235 13.28 9.12 6.87
C PHE A 235 12.51 7.81 7.04
N ASN A 236 13.16 6.64 6.99
CA ASN A 236 12.48 5.38 7.32
C ASN A 236 13.43 4.27 7.82
N ASN A 237 14.31 3.77 6.96
CA ASN A 237 15.17 2.64 7.26
C ASN A 237 16.49 2.73 6.50
N THR A 238 17.49 1.95 6.91
CA THR A 238 18.85 2.04 6.36
C THR A 238 18.95 1.70 4.87
N SER A 239 18.02 0.92 4.31
CA SER A 239 17.97 0.63 2.87
C SER A 239 17.53 1.86 2.09
N SER A 240 16.41 2.47 2.49
CA SER A 240 15.90 3.72 1.91
C SER A 240 16.87 4.88 2.11
N ASP A 241 17.32 5.11 3.35
CA ASP A 241 18.22 6.20 3.72
C ASP A 241 19.53 6.16 2.93
N LYS A 242 20.06 4.95 2.67
CA LYS A 242 21.27 4.77 1.86
C LYS A 242 21.05 5.19 0.41
N LEU A 243 19.93 4.80 -0.20
CA LEU A 243 19.63 5.18 -1.59
C LEU A 243 19.39 6.69 -1.74
N LEU A 244 18.80 7.32 -0.72
CA LEU A 244 18.62 8.76 -0.70
C LEU A 244 19.94 9.53 -0.49
N GLY A 245 20.98 8.90 0.06
CA GLY A 245 22.29 9.52 0.25
C GLY A 245 22.51 10.12 1.64
N PHE A 246 21.72 9.73 2.65
CA PHE A 246 21.94 10.16 4.04
C PHE A 246 23.37 9.91 4.54
N PRO A 247 23.99 8.73 4.28
CA PRO A 247 25.35 8.44 4.72
C PRO A 247 26.40 9.38 4.11
N ASP A 248 26.11 10.02 2.98
CA ASP A 248 27.05 10.92 2.31
C ASP A 248 27.13 12.27 3.02
N VAL A 249 26.00 12.72 3.57
CA VAL A 249 25.86 14.04 4.21
C VAL A 249 26.06 13.99 5.72
N ARG A 250 25.76 12.86 6.38
CA ARG A 250 25.96 12.64 7.83
C ARG A 250 26.48 11.23 8.09
N LYS A 251 27.39 11.10 9.06
CA LYS A 251 28.10 9.83 9.32
C LYS A 251 27.62 9.10 10.58
N ILE A 252 26.82 9.74 11.42
CA ILE A 252 26.33 9.16 12.66
C ILE A 252 24.88 8.76 12.46
N CYS A 253 24.61 7.46 12.32
CA CYS A 253 23.25 6.91 12.32
C CYS A 253 22.89 6.41 13.71
N MET A 254 21.87 7.02 14.32
CA MET A 254 21.32 6.61 15.60
C MET A 254 20.24 5.55 15.34
N ALA A 255 20.65 4.28 15.32
CA ALA A 255 19.91 3.18 14.68
C ALA A 255 18.59 2.75 15.35
N GLN A 256 18.30 3.18 16.59
CA GLN A 256 17.06 2.82 17.28
C GLN A 256 16.41 4.05 17.90
N SER A 257 15.09 4.14 17.83
CA SER A 257 14.32 5.21 18.45
C SER A 257 12.92 4.76 18.86
N TYR A 258 12.29 5.51 19.75
CA TYR A 258 10.89 5.29 20.15
C TYR A 258 9.95 6.35 19.56
N HIS A 259 10.47 7.33 18.81
CA HIS A 259 9.61 8.38 18.24
C HIS A 259 8.73 7.85 17.10
N GLN A 260 9.15 6.77 16.43
CA GLN A 260 8.41 6.03 15.41
C GLN A 260 8.72 4.53 15.58
N ALA A 261 8.07 3.87 16.53
CA ALA A 261 8.32 2.44 16.81
C ALA A 261 7.70 1.49 15.77
N GLY A 262 6.81 1.98 14.93
CA GLY A 262 6.32 1.32 13.75
C GLY A 262 5.72 2.35 12.79
N GLU A 263 5.70 1.99 11.51
CA GLU A 263 5.04 2.78 10.46
C GLU A 263 4.20 1.87 9.54
N HIS A 264 3.17 2.45 8.95
CA HIS A 264 2.29 1.80 7.98
C HIS A 264 2.10 2.70 6.78
N PHE A 265 2.11 2.08 5.60
CA PHE A 265 1.83 2.76 4.35
C PHE A 265 0.36 2.62 3.99
N GLU A 266 -0.11 3.52 3.14
CA GLU A 266 -1.43 3.44 2.55
C GLU A 266 -1.38 3.58 1.04
N ILE A 267 -2.24 2.82 0.38
CA ILE A 267 -2.64 3.10 -0.99
C ILE A 267 -4.03 3.70 -0.94
N LEU A 268 -4.12 4.96 -1.35
CA LEU A 268 -5.34 5.75 -1.31
C LEU A 268 -5.91 5.95 -2.71
N PHE A 269 -7.24 6.00 -2.81
CA PHE A 269 -7.96 6.19 -4.05
C PHE A 269 -9.03 7.27 -3.90
N ASN A 270 -9.30 7.98 -4.99
CA ASN A 270 -10.50 8.78 -5.08
C ASN A 270 -11.70 7.82 -4.91
N LYS A 271 -12.52 8.05 -3.88
CA LYS A 271 -13.57 7.10 -3.50
C LYS A 271 -14.60 6.92 -4.61
N THR A 272 -15.03 8.01 -5.26
CA THR A 272 -15.98 7.93 -6.39
C THR A 272 -15.41 7.11 -7.55
N LYS A 273 -14.15 7.34 -7.90
CA LYS A 273 -13.45 6.56 -8.94
C LYS A 273 -13.37 5.09 -8.57
N PHE A 274 -12.90 4.78 -7.36
CA PHE A 274 -12.77 3.41 -6.87
C PHE A 274 -14.12 2.67 -6.88
N GLU A 275 -15.17 3.31 -6.41
CA GLU A 275 -16.53 2.74 -6.36
C GLU A 275 -17.13 2.48 -7.75
N SER A 276 -16.69 3.22 -8.77
CA SER A 276 -17.09 3.03 -10.18
C SER A 276 -16.42 1.83 -10.86
N LEU A 277 -15.34 1.28 -10.29
CA LEU A 277 -14.65 0.12 -10.86
C LEU A 277 -15.54 -1.14 -10.80
N PRO A 278 -15.35 -2.11 -11.71
CA PRO A 278 -15.95 -3.43 -11.57
C PRO A 278 -15.67 -4.04 -10.19
N LYS A 279 -16.66 -4.70 -9.58
CA LYS A 279 -16.57 -5.21 -8.20
C LYS A 279 -15.43 -6.20 -7.99
N ASP A 280 -15.10 -6.99 -8.99
CA ASP A 280 -13.97 -7.90 -8.98
C ASP A 280 -12.63 -7.15 -8.99
N ILE A 281 -12.50 -6.05 -9.76
CA ILE A 281 -11.31 -5.19 -9.74
C ILE A 281 -11.16 -4.48 -8.38
N GLN A 282 -12.26 -3.98 -7.79
CA GLN A 282 -12.24 -3.43 -6.43
C GLN A 282 -11.68 -4.44 -5.42
N LYS A 283 -12.05 -5.71 -5.55
CA LYS A 283 -11.58 -6.78 -4.66
C LYS A 283 -10.12 -7.15 -4.92
N ILE A 284 -9.69 -7.23 -6.18
CA ILE A 284 -8.28 -7.45 -6.52
C ILE A 284 -7.40 -6.38 -5.88
N ILE A 285 -7.76 -5.10 -6.01
CA ILE A 285 -7.03 -3.99 -5.39
C ILE A 285 -6.97 -4.16 -3.87
N GLN A 286 -8.12 -4.39 -3.23
CA GLN A 286 -8.19 -4.57 -1.77
C GLN A 286 -7.26 -5.69 -1.27
N TYR A 287 -7.31 -6.86 -1.90
CA TYR A 287 -6.46 -8.00 -1.51
C TYR A 287 -5.00 -7.85 -1.93
N ALA A 288 -4.69 -7.03 -2.93
CA ALA A 288 -3.30 -6.78 -3.32
C ALA A 288 -2.57 -5.87 -2.33
N CYS A 289 -3.31 -5.02 -1.60
CA CYS A 289 -2.80 -4.18 -0.51
C CYS A 289 -2.64 -4.94 0.81
N MET A 290 -3.40 -6.01 1.05
CA MET A 290 -3.30 -6.80 2.30
C MET A 290 -2.09 -7.74 2.32
#